data_AF-A0A0W8IQB9-F1
#
_entry.id   AF-A0A0W8IQB9-F1
#
_cell.length_a   1.000
_cell.length_b   1.000
_cell.length_c   1.000
_cell.angle_alpha   90.00
_cell.angle_beta   90.00
_cell.angle_gamma   90.00
#
_symmetry.space_group_name_H-M   'P 1'
#
loop_
_entity.id
_entity.type
_entity.pdbx_description
1 polymer ?
#
loop_
_entity_poly.entity_id
_entity_poly.type
_entity_poly.pdbx_seq_one_letter_code
_entity_poly.pdbx_strand_id
1 'polypeptide(L)'
;MAIQQYTADQTRAAPVPAVVPRSKGRMVVNWITSTDHKTIGYMYLISSFAFFCIAGVMALLIRAELFEPGMQILETKEQYNQLFTMHGTLMLLMFGTPLFVGFANVIVPLQIGAPDVAFPRLNALAFWFFLFGSLIATAGFLTPQGAASFGWFAYTPLSNSSFSPGAGGDLWVFGLALSGFGTIMGGVNFITTILCMRAPGLTVWRMPIFTWNALITSLMVIMVFPPLAAALFALGMDRTLGGHIFDPANGGAVLWQHLFWFFGHPEVYIIALPFFGIVTEIIPVFSRKPIFGYKGLVFATIAIASLSMTVWAHHMYVTGAVMLSFFAFMTMMIAVPTGVKFFNWIGTMWQGSITFETPMLWVLGFLFTFLFGGLTGVILAVPPLDFHVSDTYFVVAHFHYVVFGTVVFSMFAGFYFWWPKFTGKMLNERIGKIHFWLLFLGFHMTFLIQHWLGVSGMPRRYADYLPEDGFTWMNQISTAGSMLLGLSMIPFFFNVYTTWRNGTKVEV
;
A
#
# COMPACT_ATOMS: atom_id res chain seq x y z
N MET A 1 55.40 46.27 28.15
CA MET A 1 55.95 45.01 27.64
C MET A 1 55.55 43.92 28.64
N ALA A 2 54.86 42.83 28.31
CA ALA A 2 54.65 42.17 27.03
C ALA A 2 53.24 41.54 27.00
N ILE A 3 52.59 41.63 25.83
CA ILE A 3 51.33 40.96 25.52
C ILE A 3 51.68 39.52 25.14
N GLN A 4 51.14 38.55 25.87
CA GLN A 4 51.33 37.14 25.61
C GLN A 4 50.41 36.74 24.44
N GLN A 5 50.97 36.67 23.24
CA GLN A 5 50.30 36.13 22.05
C GLN A 5 50.05 34.63 22.26
N TYR A 6 48.78 34.24 22.33
CA TYR A 6 48.38 32.85 22.10
C TYR A 6 48.64 32.52 20.64
N THR A 7 49.65 31.71 20.40
CA THR A 7 49.90 31.05 19.12
C THR A 7 48.71 30.15 18.79
N ALA A 8 48.14 30.37 17.59
CA ALA A 8 47.13 29.50 17.00
C ALA A 8 47.74 28.11 16.80
N ASP A 9 47.31 27.17 17.64
CA ASP A 9 47.70 25.77 17.52
C ASP A 9 47.06 25.21 16.24
N GLN A 10 47.92 24.64 15.39
CA GLN A 10 47.55 24.10 14.09
C GLN A 10 46.56 22.96 14.30
N THR A 11 45.32 23.16 13.88
CA THR A 11 44.33 22.09 13.70
C THR A 11 44.89 21.07 12.71
N ARG A 12 45.44 19.97 13.23
CA ARG A 12 45.71 18.75 12.47
C ARG A 12 44.41 18.35 11.78
N ALA A 13 44.33 18.61 10.48
CA ALA A 13 43.28 18.08 9.62
C ALA A 13 43.27 16.56 9.79
N ALA A 14 42.14 16.02 10.26
CA ALA A 14 41.93 14.59 10.29
C ALA A 14 42.14 14.03 8.87
N PRO A 15 42.89 12.92 8.70
CA PRO A 15 43.12 12.37 7.37
C PRO A 15 41.77 12.04 6.73
N VAL A 16 41.52 12.67 5.58
CA VAL A 16 40.36 12.37 4.74
C VAL A 16 40.40 10.87 4.44
N PRO A 17 39.36 10.09 4.80
CA PRO A 17 39.35 8.66 4.51
C PRO A 17 39.59 8.45 3.01
N ALA A 18 40.58 7.63 2.67
CA ALA A 18 40.86 7.30 1.29
C ALA A 18 39.57 6.81 0.62
N VAL A 19 39.11 7.54 -0.41
CA VAL A 19 37.92 7.17 -1.17
C VAL A 19 38.30 5.95 -2.01
N VAL A 20 38.14 4.76 -1.43
CA VAL A 20 38.35 3.50 -2.14
C VAL A 20 37.35 3.45 -3.30
N PRO A 21 37.79 3.30 -4.56
CA PRO A 21 36.89 3.19 -5.69
C PRO A 21 35.93 2.02 -5.46
N ARG A 22 34.63 2.30 -5.36
CA ARG A 22 33.62 1.24 -5.23
C ARG A 22 33.47 0.58 -6.59
N SER A 23 34.03 -0.62 -6.76
CA SER A 23 33.71 -1.44 -7.93
C SER A 23 32.20 -1.72 -7.96
N LYS A 24 31.62 -1.85 -9.16
CA LYS A 24 30.18 -2.15 -9.31
C LYS A 24 29.79 -3.43 -8.53
N GLY A 25 30.65 -4.45 -8.54
CA GLY A 25 30.45 -5.67 -7.77
C GLY A 25 30.42 -5.44 -6.25
N ARG A 26 31.32 -4.59 -5.72
CA ARG A 26 31.31 -4.25 -4.29
C ARG A 26 30.06 -3.48 -3.88
N MET A 27 29.49 -2.67 -4.78
CA MET A 27 28.21 -2.00 -4.53
C MET A 27 27.07 -3.01 -4.39
N VAL A 28 26.99 -4.00 -5.28
CA VAL A 28 25.97 -5.06 -5.21
C VAL A 28 26.12 -5.88 -3.93
N VAL A 29 27.32 -6.34 -3.61
CA VAL A 29 27.58 -7.10 -2.37
C VAL A 29 27.19 -6.28 -1.14
N ASN A 30 27.59 -5.00 -1.08
CA ASN A 30 27.25 -4.12 0.05
C ASN A 30 25.73 -3.97 0.25
N TRP A 31 24.93 -3.95 -0.83
CA TRP A 31 23.48 -3.87 -0.73
C TRP A 31 22.89 -5.21 -0.28
N ILE A 32 23.36 -6.33 -0.86
CA ILE A 32 22.84 -7.66 -0.55
C ILE A 32 23.12 -8.05 0.91
N THR A 33 24.28 -7.69 1.44
CA THR A 33 24.70 -8.02 2.80
C THR A 33 24.46 -6.88 3.79
N SER A 34 23.69 -5.85 3.43
CA SER A 34 23.47 -4.70 4.30
C SER A 34 22.58 -5.04 5.49
N THR A 35 22.90 -4.48 6.65
CA THR A 35 22.01 -4.46 7.82
C THR A 35 21.47 -3.07 8.12
N ASP A 36 21.93 -2.04 7.40
CA ASP A 36 21.51 -0.65 7.60
C ASP A 36 20.03 -0.47 7.21
N HIS A 37 19.23 0.04 8.15
CA HIS A 37 17.79 0.25 7.95
C HIS A 37 17.47 1.13 6.75
N LYS A 38 18.32 2.10 6.39
CA LYS A 38 18.08 2.97 5.22
C LYS A 38 18.24 2.19 3.94
N THR A 39 19.32 1.42 3.81
CA THR A 39 19.58 0.58 2.65
C THR A 39 18.47 -0.45 2.45
N ILE A 40 18.07 -1.15 3.53
CA ILE A 40 16.94 -2.10 3.49
C ILE A 40 15.64 -1.38 3.14
N GLY A 41 15.40 -0.20 3.72
CA GLY A 41 14.26 0.65 3.38
C GLY A 41 14.23 1.03 1.90
N TYR A 42 15.36 1.42 1.30
CA TYR A 42 15.45 1.70 -0.14
C TYR A 42 15.18 0.45 -0.98
N MET A 43 15.67 -0.72 -0.56
CA MET A 43 15.39 -1.99 -1.24
C MET A 43 13.89 -2.31 -1.24
N TYR A 44 13.19 -2.08 -0.13
CA TYR A 44 11.73 -2.16 -0.07
C TYR A 44 11.06 -1.17 -1.03
N LEU A 45 11.39 0.12 -0.92
CA LEU A 45 10.77 1.18 -1.76
C LEU A 45 10.97 0.91 -3.26
N ILE A 46 12.16 0.47 -3.67
CA ILE A 46 12.47 0.15 -5.07
C ILE A 46 11.68 -1.09 -5.52
N SER A 47 11.70 -2.16 -4.72
CA SER A 47 11.05 -3.43 -5.10
C SER A 47 9.53 -3.28 -5.13
N SER A 48 8.93 -2.63 -4.12
CA SER A 48 7.49 -2.37 -4.08
C SER A 48 7.06 -1.48 -5.25
N PHE A 49 7.85 -0.46 -5.59
CA PHE A 49 7.56 0.41 -6.72
C PHE A 49 7.71 -0.32 -8.07
N ALA A 50 8.64 -1.27 -8.19
CA ALA A 50 8.72 -2.14 -9.37
C ALA A 50 7.47 -3.01 -9.51
N PHE A 51 6.99 -3.64 -8.42
CA PHE A 51 5.72 -4.37 -8.44
C PHE A 51 4.52 -3.47 -8.75
N PHE A 52 4.50 -2.22 -8.28
CA PHE A 52 3.50 -1.22 -8.66
C PHE A 52 3.48 -0.98 -10.17
N CYS A 53 4.64 -0.82 -10.81
CA CYS A 53 4.71 -0.65 -12.26
C CYS A 53 4.24 -1.90 -13.01
N ILE A 54 4.63 -3.10 -12.56
CA ILE A 54 4.19 -4.38 -13.14
C ILE A 54 2.67 -4.51 -13.04
N ALA A 55 2.10 -4.29 -11.85
CA ALA A 55 0.66 -4.33 -11.63
C ALA A 55 -0.08 -3.22 -12.40
N GLY A 56 0.53 -2.05 -12.56
CA GLY A 56 0.02 -0.97 -13.39
C GLY A 56 -0.14 -1.38 -14.85
N VAL A 57 0.87 -2.05 -15.43
CA VAL A 57 0.77 -2.61 -16.79
C VAL A 57 -0.35 -3.65 -16.88
N MET A 58 -0.49 -4.54 -15.88
CA MET A 58 -1.60 -5.50 -15.84
C MET A 58 -2.96 -4.79 -15.85
N ALA A 59 -3.11 -3.70 -15.08
CA ALA A 59 -4.35 -2.91 -15.08
C ALA A 59 -4.61 -2.25 -16.45
N LEU A 60 -3.58 -1.72 -17.11
CA LEU A 60 -3.72 -1.14 -18.45
C LEU A 60 -4.18 -2.18 -19.47
N LEU A 61 -3.68 -3.42 -19.39
CA LEU A 61 -4.15 -4.53 -20.24
C LEU A 61 -5.61 -4.90 -19.96
N ILE A 62 -5.98 -5.02 -18.67
CA ILE A 62 -7.39 -5.26 -18.27
C ILE A 62 -8.32 -4.17 -18.82
N ARG A 63 -7.91 -2.91 -18.73
CA ARG A 63 -8.71 -1.78 -19.22
C ARG A 63 -8.74 -1.69 -20.74
N ALA A 64 -7.64 -2.03 -21.41
CA ALA A 64 -7.58 -2.10 -22.87
C ALA A 64 -8.51 -3.19 -23.41
N GLU A 65 -8.56 -4.35 -22.75
CA GLU A 65 -9.50 -5.43 -23.09
C GLU A 65 -10.95 -4.94 -22.99
N LEU A 66 -11.30 -4.25 -21.92
CA LEU A 66 -12.66 -3.77 -21.71
C LEU A 66 -13.01 -2.51 -22.49
N PHE A 67 -12.23 -2.08 -23.48
CA PHE A 67 -12.53 -0.85 -24.22
C PHE A 67 -13.75 -1.01 -25.13
N GLU A 68 -13.92 -2.17 -25.77
CA GLU A 68 -15.07 -2.52 -26.61
C GLU A 68 -15.67 -3.87 -26.16
N PRO A 69 -16.94 -4.16 -26.51
CA PRO A 69 -17.51 -5.50 -26.40
C PRO A 69 -16.74 -6.54 -27.23
N GLY A 70 -16.60 -7.75 -26.71
CA GLY A 70 -15.83 -8.86 -27.27
C GLY A 70 -14.47 -9.04 -26.58
N MET A 71 -13.66 -9.97 -27.12
CA MET A 71 -12.26 -10.15 -26.71
C MET A 71 -11.32 -9.60 -27.79
N GLN A 72 -10.37 -8.73 -27.46
CA GLN A 72 -9.57 -7.97 -28.46
C GLN A 72 -8.07 -7.94 -28.19
N ILE A 73 -7.65 -7.87 -26.93
CA ILE A 73 -6.24 -7.78 -26.52
C ILE A 73 -5.76 -9.13 -25.98
N LEU A 74 -6.57 -9.78 -25.16
CA LEU A 74 -6.27 -11.07 -24.55
C LEU A 74 -6.86 -12.19 -25.38
N GLU A 75 -6.12 -13.29 -25.51
CA GLU A 75 -6.57 -14.44 -26.31
C GLU A 75 -7.67 -15.23 -25.60
N THR A 76 -7.66 -15.24 -24.27
CA THR A 76 -8.59 -16.04 -23.47
C THR A 76 -9.10 -15.29 -22.23
N LYS A 77 -10.33 -15.64 -21.81
CA LYS A 77 -10.92 -15.17 -20.55
C LYS A 77 -10.08 -15.60 -19.33
N GLU A 78 -9.34 -16.71 -19.46
CA GLU A 78 -8.46 -17.18 -18.40
C GLU A 78 -7.25 -16.26 -18.18
N GLN A 79 -6.65 -15.73 -19.25
CA GLN A 79 -5.60 -14.72 -19.12
C GLN A 79 -6.12 -13.46 -18.41
N TYR A 80 -7.34 -13.03 -18.71
CA TYR A 80 -7.98 -11.92 -18.00
C TYR A 80 -8.12 -12.22 -16.49
N ASN A 81 -8.54 -13.46 -16.17
CA ASN A 81 -8.68 -13.90 -14.78
C ASN A 81 -7.35 -13.88 -14.02
N GLN A 82 -6.28 -14.30 -14.68
CA GLN A 82 -4.93 -14.27 -14.12
C GLN A 82 -4.45 -12.83 -13.90
N LEU A 83 -4.69 -11.94 -14.86
CA LEU A 83 -4.28 -10.54 -14.76
C LEU A 83 -4.95 -9.82 -13.60
N PHE A 84 -6.27 -9.92 -13.40
CA PHE A 84 -6.91 -9.21 -12.29
C PHE A 84 -6.54 -9.83 -10.93
N THR A 85 -6.34 -11.16 -10.89
CA THR A 85 -5.89 -11.86 -9.67
C THR A 85 -4.51 -11.37 -9.25
N MET A 86 -3.56 -11.37 -10.19
CA MET A 86 -2.19 -10.95 -9.92
C MET A 86 -2.08 -9.43 -9.74
N HIS A 87 -2.82 -8.62 -10.48
CA HIS A 87 -2.90 -7.17 -10.25
C HIS A 87 -3.30 -6.85 -8.81
N GLY A 88 -4.41 -7.44 -8.32
CA GLY A 88 -4.88 -7.21 -6.95
C GLY A 88 -3.87 -7.70 -5.90
N THR A 89 -3.29 -8.89 -6.12
CA THR A 89 -2.26 -9.46 -5.23
C THR A 89 -1.04 -8.54 -5.16
N LEU A 90 -0.52 -8.10 -6.32
CA LEU A 90 0.66 -7.24 -6.41
C LEU A 90 0.43 -5.88 -5.77
N MET A 91 -0.72 -5.26 -6.03
CA MET A 91 -1.03 -3.94 -5.47
C MET A 91 -1.15 -3.96 -3.94
N LEU A 92 -1.79 -4.99 -3.36
CA LEU A 92 -2.04 -5.03 -1.91
C LEU A 92 -0.82 -5.60 -1.16
N LEU A 93 -0.37 -6.79 -1.54
CA LEU A 93 0.57 -7.58 -0.75
C LEU A 93 2.03 -7.38 -1.16
N MET A 94 2.32 -7.03 -2.42
CA MET A 94 3.69 -6.77 -2.88
C MET A 94 4.04 -5.27 -3.01
N PHE A 95 3.03 -4.40 -3.09
CA PHE A 95 3.19 -2.96 -3.16
C PHE A 95 2.78 -2.27 -1.87
N GLY A 96 1.50 -2.28 -1.49
CA GLY A 96 0.96 -1.49 -0.37
C GLY A 96 1.67 -1.76 0.97
N THR A 97 1.60 -3.00 1.44
CA THR A 97 2.24 -3.40 2.72
C THR A 97 3.77 -3.21 2.70
N PRO A 98 4.52 -3.69 1.70
CA PRO A 98 5.98 -3.53 1.65
C PRO A 98 6.43 -2.08 1.48
N LEU A 99 5.65 -1.24 0.79
CA LEU A 99 5.93 0.19 0.66
C LEU A 99 5.87 0.90 2.03
N PHE A 100 4.88 0.58 2.86
CA PHE A 100 4.85 1.04 4.26
C PHE A 100 6.13 0.61 4.99
N VAL A 101 6.49 -0.67 4.91
CA VAL A 101 7.70 -1.20 5.57
C VAL A 101 8.94 -0.47 5.09
N GLY A 102 9.02 -0.09 3.81
CA GLY A 102 10.08 0.73 3.25
C GLY A 102 10.16 2.13 3.88
N PHE A 103 9.05 2.88 3.91
CA PHE A 103 9.02 4.19 4.57
C PHE A 103 9.34 4.09 6.07
N ALA A 104 8.77 3.10 6.77
CA ALA A 104 9.00 2.91 8.19
C ALA A 104 10.48 2.60 8.47
N ASN A 105 11.11 1.76 7.65
CA ASN A 105 12.53 1.46 7.75
C ASN A 105 13.38 2.73 7.61
N VAL A 106 13.12 3.58 6.63
CA VAL A 106 13.94 4.78 6.44
C VAL A 106 13.66 5.85 7.51
N ILE A 107 12.39 6.08 7.86
CA ILE A 107 11.96 7.27 8.61
C ILE A 107 11.82 7.02 10.11
N VAL A 108 11.32 5.86 10.57
CA VAL A 108 11.02 5.65 12.00
C VAL A 108 12.27 5.79 12.87
N PRO A 109 13.41 5.12 12.59
CA PRO A 109 14.61 5.27 13.42
C PRO A 109 15.08 6.73 13.48
N LEU A 110 14.97 7.47 12.37
CA LEU A 110 15.33 8.88 12.32
C LEU A 110 14.41 9.75 13.18
N GLN A 111 13.10 9.49 13.16
CA GLN A 111 12.10 10.24 13.94
C GLN A 111 12.23 10.02 15.44
N ILE A 112 12.67 8.84 15.87
CA ILE A 112 12.83 8.52 17.29
C ILE A 112 14.26 8.70 17.81
N GLY A 113 15.20 9.08 16.95
CA GLY A 113 16.61 9.22 17.30
C GLY A 113 17.32 7.90 17.59
N ALA A 114 16.83 6.79 17.03
CA ALA A 114 17.49 5.49 17.14
C ALA A 114 18.63 5.38 16.10
N PRO A 115 19.75 4.72 16.44
CA PRO A 115 20.86 4.54 15.50
C PRO A 115 20.52 3.57 14.36
N ASP A 116 19.67 2.56 14.64
CA ASP A 116 19.21 1.53 13.72
C ASP A 116 17.91 0.90 14.30
N VAL A 117 17.36 -0.11 13.64
CA VAL A 117 16.27 -0.95 14.17
C VAL A 117 16.76 -1.96 15.22
N ALA A 118 15.85 -2.51 16.03
CA ALA A 118 16.15 -3.41 17.13
C ALA A 118 16.85 -4.71 16.71
N PHE A 119 16.44 -5.29 15.59
CA PHE A 119 16.99 -6.52 15.04
C PHE A 119 17.43 -6.34 13.58
N PRO A 120 18.62 -5.73 13.32
CA PRO A 120 19.04 -5.38 11.96
C PRO A 120 19.16 -6.56 10.99
N ARG A 121 19.58 -7.74 11.46
CA ARG A 121 19.64 -8.96 10.63
C ARG A 121 18.27 -9.57 10.35
N LEU A 122 17.36 -9.51 11.33
CA LEU A 122 15.97 -9.93 11.14
C LEU A 122 15.28 -9.04 10.12
N ASN A 123 15.61 -7.74 10.12
CA ASN A 123 15.13 -6.78 9.15
C ASN A 123 15.55 -7.12 7.71
N ALA A 124 16.82 -7.50 7.53
CA ALA A 124 17.34 -7.97 6.25
C ALA A 124 16.65 -9.27 5.81
N LEU A 125 16.50 -10.23 6.72
CA LEU A 125 15.80 -11.49 6.45
C LEU A 125 14.35 -11.27 6.04
N ALA A 126 13.64 -10.36 6.72
CA ALA A 126 12.28 -9.97 6.40
C ALA A 126 12.15 -9.45 4.95
N PHE A 127 13.10 -8.61 4.52
CA PHE A 127 13.13 -8.14 3.13
C PHE A 127 13.29 -9.29 2.14
N TRP A 128 14.22 -10.22 2.39
CA TRP A 128 14.45 -11.33 1.48
C TRP A 128 13.25 -12.29 1.39
N PHE A 129 12.56 -12.51 2.50
CA PHE A 129 11.33 -13.31 2.52
C PHE A 129 10.23 -12.64 1.70
N PHE A 130 10.05 -11.32 1.86
CA PHE A 130 9.17 -10.53 1.01
C PHE A 130 9.54 -10.67 -0.47
N LEU A 131 10.80 -10.42 -0.84
CA LEU A 131 11.22 -10.40 -2.24
C LEU A 131 11.08 -11.79 -2.88
N PHE A 132 11.64 -12.83 -2.26
CA PHE A 132 11.57 -14.18 -2.81
C PHE A 132 10.15 -14.76 -2.79
N GLY A 133 9.36 -14.49 -1.75
CA GLY A 133 7.94 -14.86 -1.73
C GLY A 133 7.15 -14.20 -2.86
N SER A 134 7.39 -12.90 -3.09
CA SER A 134 6.78 -12.16 -4.20
C SER A 134 7.19 -12.71 -5.56
N LEU A 135 8.49 -13.01 -5.74
CA LEU A 135 8.99 -13.61 -6.98
C LEU A 135 8.39 -14.98 -7.24
N ILE A 136 8.28 -15.84 -6.21
CA ILE A 136 7.63 -17.15 -6.30
C ILE A 136 6.17 -17.00 -6.74
N ALA A 137 5.39 -16.10 -6.11
CA ALA A 137 4.00 -15.87 -6.50
C ALA A 137 3.89 -15.36 -7.95
N THR A 138 4.78 -14.47 -8.39
CA THR A 138 4.79 -13.99 -9.78
C THR A 138 5.31 -15.01 -10.80
N ALA A 139 6.09 -16.00 -10.37
CA ALA A 139 6.59 -17.06 -11.23
C ALA A 139 5.46 -17.95 -11.80
N GLY A 140 4.23 -17.82 -11.28
CA GLY A 140 3.04 -18.43 -11.89
C GLY A 140 2.91 -18.14 -13.39
N PHE A 141 3.26 -16.92 -13.84
CA PHE A 141 3.26 -16.56 -15.27
C PHE A 141 4.26 -17.34 -16.13
N LEU A 142 5.26 -17.98 -15.52
CA LEU A 142 6.23 -18.82 -16.21
C LEU A 142 5.76 -20.28 -16.33
N THR A 143 4.64 -20.63 -15.70
CA THR A 143 4.08 -21.99 -15.79
C THR A 143 3.23 -22.12 -17.06
N PRO A 144 3.08 -23.34 -17.64
CA PRO A 144 2.35 -23.51 -18.90
C PRO A 144 0.87 -23.11 -18.81
N GLN A 145 0.26 -23.22 -17.64
CA GLN A 145 -1.14 -22.85 -17.38
C GLN A 145 -1.30 -21.41 -16.88
N GLY A 146 -0.19 -20.70 -16.67
CA GLY A 146 -0.17 -19.33 -16.19
C GLY A 146 -0.39 -19.18 -14.67
N ALA A 147 -0.62 -17.94 -14.24
CA ALA A 147 -0.69 -17.59 -12.82
C ALA A 147 -2.05 -17.99 -12.18
N ALA A 148 -2.23 -17.68 -10.90
CA ALA A 148 -3.52 -17.86 -10.22
C ALA A 148 -4.63 -17.03 -10.88
N SER A 149 -5.83 -17.61 -11.03
CA SER A 149 -6.97 -17.01 -11.76
C SER A 149 -8.27 -16.86 -10.93
N PHE A 150 -8.24 -17.20 -9.65
CA PHE A 150 -9.43 -17.25 -8.77
C PHE A 150 -9.76 -15.90 -8.07
N GLY A 151 -9.01 -14.83 -8.35
CA GLY A 151 -9.08 -13.54 -7.70
C GLY A 151 -8.26 -13.43 -6.42
N TRP A 152 -7.82 -12.23 -6.04
CA TRP A 152 -6.86 -12.04 -4.93
C TRP A 152 -7.35 -12.53 -3.55
N PHE A 153 -8.67 -12.71 -3.36
CA PHE A 153 -9.24 -13.27 -2.13
C PHE A 153 -9.41 -14.79 -2.14
N ALA A 154 -9.11 -15.45 -3.25
CA ALA A 154 -8.96 -16.90 -3.38
C ALA A 154 -10.06 -17.76 -2.72
N TYR A 155 -11.33 -17.43 -2.94
CA TYR A 155 -12.44 -18.19 -2.36
C TYR A 155 -12.38 -19.66 -2.75
N THR A 156 -12.54 -20.52 -1.74
CA THR A 156 -12.83 -21.93 -1.93
C THR A 156 -14.33 -22.10 -2.22
N PRO A 157 -14.71 -23.06 -3.09
CA PRO A 157 -13.86 -24.09 -3.68
C PRO A 157 -13.08 -23.65 -4.95
N LEU A 158 -13.31 -22.46 -5.52
CA LEU A 158 -12.68 -22.05 -6.79
C LEU A 158 -11.14 -22.12 -6.77
N SER A 159 -10.53 -21.83 -5.63
CA SER A 159 -9.07 -21.89 -5.43
C SER A 159 -8.52 -23.29 -5.10
N ASN A 160 -9.32 -24.35 -5.11
CA ASN A 160 -8.84 -25.72 -4.90
C ASN A 160 -8.25 -26.33 -6.19
N SER A 161 -7.67 -27.51 -6.07
CA SER A 161 -7.08 -28.24 -7.21
C SER A 161 -8.12 -28.78 -8.20
N SER A 162 -9.37 -28.97 -7.79
CA SER A 162 -10.46 -29.41 -8.68
C SER A 162 -10.90 -28.34 -9.67
N PHE A 163 -10.92 -27.07 -9.27
CA PHE A 163 -11.33 -25.94 -10.11
C PHE A 163 -10.15 -25.15 -10.68
N SER A 164 -9.01 -25.11 -9.97
CA SER A 164 -7.79 -24.42 -10.41
C SER A 164 -6.56 -25.33 -10.22
N PRO A 165 -6.40 -26.37 -11.07
CA PRO A 165 -5.35 -27.40 -10.93
C PRO A 165 -3.94 -26.91 -11.26
N GLY A 166 -3.78 -25.71 -11.84
CA GLY A 166 -2.49 -25.21 -12.30
C GLY A 166 -1.53 -24.89 -11.15
N ALA A 167 -0.23 -25.12 -11.40
CA ALA A 167 0.85 -24.82 -10.45
C ALA A 167 0.93 -23.33 -10.08
N GLY A 168 0.40 -22.42 -10.91
CA GLY A 168 0.32 -20.99 -10.60
C GLY A 168 -0.44 -20.68 -9.31
N GLY A 169 -1.49 -21.45 -8.99
CA GLY A 169 -2.21 -21.34 -7.72
C GLY A 169 -1.35 -21.75 -6.51
N ASP A 170 -0.56 -22.82 -6.65
CA ASP A 170 0.33 -23.29 -5.57
C ASP A 170 1.47 -22.31 -5.30
N LEU A 171 2.08 -21.79 -6.37
CA LEU A 171 3.11 -20.74 -6.29
C LEU A 171 2.57 -19.47 -5.62
N TRP A 172 1.32 -19.09 -5.92
CA TRP A 172 0.66 -17.99 -5.24
C TRP A 172 0.51 -18.24 -3.73
N VAL A 173 0.02 -19.43 -3.34
CA VAL A 173 -0.18 -19.80 -1.92
C VAL A 173 1.13 -19.77 -1.13
N PHE A 174 2.15 -20.48 -1.60
CA PHE A 174 3.42 -20.60 -0.86
C PHE A 174 4.28 -19.33 -0.97
N GLY A 175 4.20 -18.60 -2.09
CA GLY A 175 4.86 -17.31 -2.23
C GLY A 175 4.33 -16.27 -1.25
N LEU A 176 3.00 -16.18 -1.10
CA LEU A 176 2.38 -15.30 -0.12
C LEU A 176 2.65 -15.73 1.32
N ALA A 177 2.67 -17.03 1.62
CA ALA A 177 3.03 -17.52 2.95
C ALA A 177 4.45 -17.08 3.33
N LEU A 178 5.43 -17.25 2.43
CA LEU A 178 6.81 -16.83 2.66
C LEU A 178 6.92 -15.30 2.85
N SER A 179 6.26 -14.53 1.98
CA SER A 179 6.22 -13.05 2.08
C SER A 179 5.60 -12.60 3.41
N GLY A 180 4.50 -13.25 3.83
CA GLY A 180 3.80 -12.94 5.08
C GLY A 180 4.65 -13.14 6.33
N PHE A 181 5.52 -14.17 6.36
CA PHE A 181 6.51 -14.31 7.43
C PHE A 181 7.49 -13.14 7.48
N GLY A 182 7.89 -12.62 6.31
CA GLY A 182 8.66 -11.38 6.21
C GLY A 182 7.98 -10.21 6.91
N THR A 183 6.68 -10.02 6.64
CA THR A 183 5.89 -8.95 7.26
C THR A 183 5.77 -9.11 8.78
N ILE A 184 5.53 -10.33 9.27
CA ILE A 184 5.45 -10.62 10.72
C ILE A 184 6.77 -10.25 11.42
N MET A 185 7.90 -10.68 10.87
CA MET A 185 9.23 -10.36 11.40
C MET A 185 9.48 -8.84 11.42
N GLY A 186 9.05 -8.12 10.37
CA GLY A 186 9.10 -6.67 10.32
C GLY A 186 8.26 -6.01 11.41
N GLY A 187 7.03 -6.50 11.66
CA GLY A 187 6.16 -6.00 12.72
C GLY A 187 6.78 -6.13 14.11
N VAL A 188 7.35 -7.29 14.44
CA VAL A 188 8.07 -7.51 15.70
C VAL A 188 9.21 -6.50 15.85
N ASN A 189 10.01 -6.33 14.79
CA ASN A 189 11.16 -5.45 14.81
C ASN A 189 10.77 -3.98 15.04
N PHE A 190 9.75 -3.46 14.36
CA PHE A 190 9.29 -2.08 14.55
C PHE A 190 8.68 -1.84 15.93
N ILE A 191 7.91 -2.78 16.48
CA ILE A 191 7.38 -2.66 17.84
C ILE A 191 8.52 -2.51 18.84
N THR A 192 9.50 -3.42 18.80
CA THR A 192 10.66 -3.37 19.71
C THR A 192 11.47 -2.10 19.52
N THR A 193 11.70 -1.69 18.26
CA THR A 193 12.43 -0.44 17.95
C THR A 193 11.73 0.78 18.55
N ILE A 194 10.43 0.93 18.30
CA ILE A 194 9.67 2.10 18.73
C ILE A 194 9.50 2.13 20.25
N LEU A 195 9.30 0.98 20.90
CA LEU A 195 9.07 0.94 22.35
C LEU A 195 10.35 1.05 23.17
N CYS A 196 11.48 0.53 22.68
CA CYS A 196 12.69 0.34 23.50
C CYS A 196 13.89 1.20 23.08
N MET A 197 13.93 1.79 21.88
CA MET A 197 15.13 2.47 21.34
C MET A 197 14.96 3.97 21.11
N ARG A 198 13.94 4.59 21.70
CA ARG A 198 13.72 6.04 21.58
C ARG A 198 14.82 6.84 22.27
N ALA A 199 15.13 8.00 21.72
CA ALA A 199 16.05 8.96 22.33
C ALA A 199 15.58 9.36 23.74
N PRO A 200 16.52 9.59 24.69
CA PRO A 200 16.19 10.05 26.03
C PRO A 200 15.32 11.31 26.00
N GLY A 201 14.22 11.31 26.77
CA GLY A 201 13.26 12.42 26.83
C GLY A 201 12.14 12.39 25.79
N LEU A 202 12.22 11.53 24.77
CA LEU A 202 11.12 11.29 23.82
C LEU A 202 10.11 10.30 24.42
N THR A 203 9.10 10.82 25.10
CA THR A 203 8.00 10.00 25.62
C THR A 203 7.08 9.53 24.50
N VAL A 204 6.34 8.45 24.76
CA VAL A 204 5.33 7.88 23.86
C VAL A 204 4.36 8.96 23.35
N TRP A 205 3.91 9.86 24.23
CA TRP A 205 2.97 10.96 23.91
C TRP A 205 3.58 12.17 23.20
N ARG A 206 4.85 12.08 22.80
CA ARG A 206 5.57 13.13 22.04
C ARG A 206 6.14 12.59 20.73
N MET A 207 5.89 11.32 20.40
CA MET A 207 6.34 10.73 19.14
C MET A 207 5.58 11.35 17.94
N PRO A 208 6.22 11.49 16.77
CA PRO A 208 5.53 11.88 15.55
C PRO A 208 4.37 10.92 15.22
N ILE A 209 3.34 11.42 14.53
CA ILE A 209 2.14 10.63 14.25
C ILE A 209 2.45 9.52 13.24
N PHE A 210 3.40 9.73 12.32
CA PHE A 210 3.87 8.64 11.47
C PHE A 210 4.45 7.46 12.27
N THR A 211 5.27 7.74 13.29
CA THR A 211 5.80 6.70 14.19
C THR A 211 4.69 6.02 14.99
N TRP A 212 3.70 6.75 15.48
CA TRP A 212 2.52 6.15 16.13
C TRP A 212 1.77 5.21 15.22
N ASN A 213 1.51 5.62 13.98
CA ASN A 213 0.81 4.80 13.02
C ASN A 213 1.65 3.56 12.66
N ALA A 214 2.97 3.69 12.51
CA ALA A 214 3.86 2.54 12.32
C ALA A 214 3.81 1.54 13.50
N LEU A 215 3.74 2.02 14.74
CA LEU A 215 3.58 1.18 15.93
C LEU A 215 2.26 0.40 15.89
N ILE A 216 1.14 1.11 15.67
CA ILE A 216 -0.19 0.49 15.65
C ILE A 216 -0.33 -0.49 14.48
N THR A 217 0.13 -0.11 13.29
CA THR A 217 0.19 -0.99 12.13
C THR A 217 1.01 -2.25 12.41
N SER A 218 2.15 -2.13 13.07
CA SER A 218 2.99 -3.28 13.42
C SER A 218 2.31 -4.22 14.42
N LEU A 219 1.52 -3.68 15.36
CA LEU A 219 0.69 -4.49 16.26
C LEU A 219 -0.40 -5.24 15.49
N MET A 220 -1.08 -4.58 14.55
CA MET A 220 -2.08 -5.21 13.70
C MET A 220 -1.48 -6.33 12.86
N VAL A 221 -0.30 -6.12 12.27
CA VAL A 221 0.43 -7.14 11.49
C VAL A 221 0.59 -8.44 12.27
N ILE A 222 1.06 -8.37 13.52
CA ILE A 222 1.25 -9.57 14.36
C ILE A 222 -0.08 -10.26 14.68
N MET A 223 -1.19 -9.51 14.74
CA MET A 223 -2.51 -10.08 15.01
C MET A 223 -3.13 -10.79 13.81
N VAL A 224 -2.86 -10.34 12.56
CA VAL A 224 -3.63 -10.78 11.38
C VAL A 224 -2.87 -11.55 10.32
N PHE A 225 -1.55 -11.38 10.23
CA PHE A 225 -0.74 -12.16 9.29
C PHE A 225 -0.58 -13.64 9.71
N PRO A 226 -0.50 -14.01 11.01
CA PRO A 226 -0.47 -15.42 11.37
C PRO A 226 -1.75 -16.20 11.00
N PRO A 227 -2.98 -15.66 11.20
CA PRO A 227 -4.20 -16.26 10.64
C PRO A 227 -4.16 -16.44 9.12
N LEU A 228 -3.64 -15.46 8.36
CA LEU A 228 -3.46 -15.63 6.91
C LEU A 228 -2.50 -16.77 6.59
N ALA A 229 -1.34 -16.82 7.25
CA ALA A 229 -0.36 -17.88 7.03
C ALA A 229 -0.98 -19.26 7.32
N ALA A 230 -1.73 -19.40 8.40
CA ALA A 230 -2.46 -20.61 8.73
C ALA A 230 -3.48 -20.98 7.63
N ALA A 231 -4.27 -20.01 7.15
CA ALA A 231 -5.22 -20.23 6.07
C ALA A 231 -4.53 -20.65 4.76
N LEU A 232 -3.41 -20.02 4.40
CA LEU A 232 -2.62 -20.38 3.21
C LEU A 232 -2.00 -21.78 3.34
N PHE A 233 -1.48 -22.16 4.50
CA PHE A 233 -0.98 -23.53 4.71
C PHE A 233 -2.10 -24.58 4.64
N ALA A 234 -3.27 -24.28 5.21
CA ALA A 234 -4.44 -25.14 5.08
C ALA A 234 -4.89 -25.28 3.62
N LEU A 235 -4.90 -24.19 2.85
CA LEU A 235 -5.23 -24.23 1.42
C LEU A 235 -4.16 -25.00 0.62
N GLY A 236 -2.88 -24.81 0.96
CA GLY A 236 -1.79 -25.58 0.39
C GLY A 236 -1.92 -27.08 0.67
N MET A 237 -2.35 -27.47 1.88
CA MET A 237 -2.63 -28.86 2.25
C MET A 237 -3.79 -29.44 1.43
N ASP A 238 -4.90 -28.71 1.29
CA ASP A 238 -6.04 -29.12 0.48
C ASP A 238 -5.66 -29.29 -1.01
N ARG A 239 -4.83 -28.37 -1.54
CA ARG A 239 -4.41 -28.40 -2.94
C ARG A 239 -3.39 -29.49 -3.25
N THR A 240 -2.43 -29.74 -2.36
CA THR A 240 -1.23 -30.56 -2.67
C THR A 240 -1.13 -31.87 -1.90
N LEU A 241 -1.77 -31.99 -0.74
CA LEU A 241 -1.67 -33.15 0.15
C LEU A 241 -2.99 -33.92 0.30
N GLY A 242 -4.05 -33.50 -0.40
CA GLY A 242 -5.38 -34.12 -0.28
C GLY A 242 -6.09 -33.79 1.03
N GLY A 243 -5.81 -32.62 1.61
CA GLY A 243 -6.59 -32.10 2.73
C GLY A 243 -8.05 -31.80 2.35
N HIS A 244 -8.93 -31.78 3.36
CA HIS A 244 -10.36 -31.47 3.21
C HIS A 244 -10.81 -30.36 4.18
N ILE A 245 -9.92 -29.42 4.53
CA ILE A 245 -10.20 -28.37 5.51
C ILE A 245 -11.22 -27.37 4.96
N PHE A 246 -11.04 -26.94 3.72
CA PHE A 246 -11.90 -25.97 3.03
C PHE A 246 -12.91 -26.63 2.07
N ASP A 247 -13.16 -27.92 2.23
CA ASP A 247 -14.21 -28.64 1.50
C ASP A 247 -15.58 -28.03 1.81
N PRO A 248 -16.40 -27.67 0.79
CA PRO A 248 -17.76 -27.16 1.00
C PRO A 248 -18.62 -28.06 1.89
N ALA A 249 -18.46 -29.39 1.83
CA ALA A 249 -19.21 -30.32 2.66
C ALA A 249 -18.93 -30.17 4.17
N ASN A 250 -17.75 -29.63 4.52
CA ASN A 250 -17.32 -29.36 5.90
C ASN A 250 -17.61 -27.91 6.34
N GLY A 251 -18.33 -27.12 5.52
CA GLY A 251 -18.48 -25.67 5.74
C GLY A 251 -17.25 -24.84 5.33
N GLY A 252 -16.30 -25.47 4.64
CA GLY A 252 -14.99 -24.91 4.31
C GLY A 252 -15.01 -23.64 3.45
N ALA A 253 -16.03 -23.49 2.59
CA ALA A 253 -16.21 -22.29 1.77
C ALA A 253 -16.46 -21.03 2.61
N VAL A 254 -17.29 -21.12 3.66
CA VAL A 254 -17.55 -20.01 4.59
C VAL A 254 -16.41 -19.85 5.58
N LEU A 255 -15.78 -20.96 6.00
CA LEU A 255 -14.60 -20.92 6.87
C LEU A 255 -13.46 -20.12 6.23
N TRP A 256 -13.15 -20.36 4.94
CA TRP A 256 -12.16 -19.57 4.21
C TRP A 256 -12.49 -18.08 4.22
N GLN A 257 -13.75 -17.72 3.94
CA GLN A 257 -14.17 -16.33 3.91
C GLN A 257 -13.94 -15.64 5.25
N HIS A 258 -14.31 -16.28 6.36
CA HIS A 258 -14.06 -15.70 7.68
C HIS A 258 -12.58 -15.55 7.99
N LEU A 259 -11.74 -16.57 7.71
CA LEU A 259 -10.29 -16.49 7.95
C LEU A 259 -9.62 -15.44 7.07
N PHE A 260 -9.93 -15.46 5.77
CA PHE A 260 -9.37 -14.53 4.80
C PHE A 260 -9.77 -13.10 5.13
N TRP A 261 -11.05 -12.82 5.41
CA TRP A 261 -11.47 -11.44 5.70
C TRP A 261 -11.06 -10.96 7.08
N PHE A 262 -10.95 -11.85 8.07
CA PHE A 262 -10.36 -11.50 9.37
C PHE A 262 -8.92 -11.00 9.21
N PHE A 263 -8.19 -11.51 8.21
CA PHE A 263 -6.95 -10.90 7.74
C PHE A 263 -7.19 -9.65 6.90
N GLY A 264 -8.00 -9.77 5.84
CA GLY A 264 -8.04 -8.84 4.72
C GLY A 264 -8.56 -7.47 5.10
N HIS A 265 -9.55 -7.37 6.01
CA HIS A 265 -10.04 -6.06 6.38
C HIS A 265 -9.07 -5.28 7.31
N PRO A 266 -8.49 -5.88 8.36
CA PRO A 266 -7.37 -5.24 9.05
C PRO A 266 -6.18 -4.93 8.14
N GLU A 267 -5.90 -5.77 7.12
CA GLU A 267 -4.83 -5.50 6.16
C GLU A 267 -5.05 -4.19 5.38
N VAL A 268 -6.28 -3.89 4.98
CA VAL A 268 -6.55 -2.60 4.31
C VAL A 268 -6.27 -1.40 5.23
N TYR A 269 -6.31 -1.58 6.55
CA TYR A 269 -5.88 -0.56 7.51
C TYR A 269 -4.39 -0.58 7.80
N ILE A 270 -3.74 -1.74 7.72
CA ILE A 270 -2.27 -1.85 7.75
C ILE A 270 -1.65 -1.04 6.60
N ILE A 271 -2.26 -1.07 5.42
CA ILE A 271 -1.83 -0.24 4.29
C ILE A 271 -2.36 1.21 4.37
N ALA A 272 -3.36 1.55 5.20
CA ALA A 272 -3.90 2.90 5.25
C ALA A 272 -3.23 3.78 6.32
N LEU A 273 -3.12 3.27 7.56
CA LEU A 273 -2.68 4.04 8.72
C LEU A 273 -1.30 4.67 8.55
N PRO A 274 -0.26 3.99 8.03
CA PRO A 274 1.06 4.60 7.87
C PRO A 274 1.04 5.81 6.92
N PHE A 275 0.24 5.74 5.86
CA PHE A 275 0.13 6.82 4.89
C PHE A 275 -0.69 8.00 5.43
N PHE A 276 -1.69 7.76 6.29
CA PHE A 276 -2.25 8.82 7.11
C PHE A 276 -1.19 9.49 7.99
N GLY A 277 -0.18 8.73 8.42
CA GLY A 277 0.98 9.24 9.13
C GLY A 277 1.81 10.18 8.25
N ILE A 278 2.14 9.76 7.03
CA ILE A 278 2.87 10.60 6.04
C ILE A 278 2.14 11.93 5.82
N VAL A 279 0.83 11.87 5.57
CA VAL A 279 -0.02 13.06 5.41
C VAL A 279 0.04 13.96 6.64
N THR A 280 -0.04 13.37 7.84
CA THR A 280 0.07 14.12 9.10
C THR A 280 1.43 14.78 9.31
N GLU A 281 2.53 14.22 8.79
CA GLU A 281 3.85 14.87 8.86
C GLU A 281 3.97 16.05 7.89
N ILE A 282 3.34 15.95 6.72
CA ILE A 282 3.44 16.96 5.64
C ILE A 282 2.60 18.20 5.96
N ILE A 283 1.36 18.04 6.43
CA ILE A 283 0.41 19.15 6.62
C ILE A 283 0.98 20.28 7.53
N PRO A 284 1.50 19.99 8.73
CA PRO A 284 2.06 21.01 9.62
C PRO A 284 3.21 21.81 9.00
N VAL A 285 4.06 21.15 8.20
CA VAL A 285 5.24 21.78 7.58
C VAL A 285 4.82 22.83 6.56
N PHE A 286 3.90 22.47 5.65
CA PHE A 286 3.43 23.40 4.62
C PHE A 286 2.37 24.38 5.11
N SER A 287 1.73 24.12 6.24
CA SER A 287 0.78 25.03 6.89
C SER A 287 1.44 25.96 7.93
N ARG A 288 2.71 25.70 8.28
CA ARG A 288 3.48 26.42 9.32
C ARG A 288 2.76 26.48 10.67
N LYS A 289 2.07 25.40 11.02
CA LYS A 289 1.23 25.30 12.22
C LYS A 289 1.34 23.90 12.83
N PRO A 290 1.41 23.77 14.18
CA PRO A 290 1.37 22.47 14.83
C PRO A 290 0.12 21.68 14.48
N ILE A 291 0.23 20.35 14.51
CA ILE A 291 -0.89 19.44 14.27
C ILE A 291 -2.04 19.71 15.25
N PHE A 292 -3.22 20.03 14.73
CA PHE A 292 -4.41 20.28 15.52
C PHE A 292 -4.94 18.97 16.10
N GLY A 293 -5.03 18.90 17.43
CA GLY A 293 -5.60 17.74 18.13
C GLY A 293 -4.73 16.48 18.09
N TYR A 294 -3.42 16.60 18.31
CA TYR A 294 -2.47 15.46 18.38
C TYR A 294 -3.00 14.24 19.13
N LYS A 295 -3.51 14.42 20.36
CA LYS A 295 -4.06 13.31 21.16
C LYS A 295 -5.29 12.68 20.50
N GLY A 296 -6.15 13.50 19.89
CA GLY A 296 -7.31 13.05 19.14
C GLY A 296 -6.92 12.17 17.96
N LEU A 297 -5.85 12.52 17.24
CA LEU A 297 -5.29 11.68 16.18
C LEU A 297 -4.77 10.33 16.69
N VAL A 298 -4.05 10.32 17.82
CA VAL A 298 -3.55 9.07 18.41
C VAL A 298 -4.71 8.15 18.83
N PHE A 299 -5.71 8.69 19.54
CA PHE A 299 -6.89 7.91 19.94
C PHE A 299 -7.71 7.44 18.73
N ALA A 300 -7.83 8.27 17.69
CA ALA A 300 -8.48 7.87 16.44
C ALA A 300 -7.74 6.70 15.76
N THR A 301 -6.40 6.73 15.69
CA THR A 301 -5.62 5.61 15.16
C THR A 301 -5.85 4.32 15.97
N ILE A 302 -5.83 4.40 17.30
CA ILE A 302 -6.11 3.24 18.17
C ILE A 302 -7.54 2.71 17.95
N ALA A 303 -8.53 3.60 17.86
CA ALA A 303 -9.91 3.23 17.62
C ALA A 303 -10.11 2.54 16.27
N ILE A 304 -9.51 3.07 15.19
CA ILE A 304 -9.55 2.44 13.86
C ILE A 304 -8.94 1.05 13.91
N ALA A 305 -7.76 0.90 14.52
CA ALA A 305 -7.09 -0.39 14.63
C ALA A 305 -7.93 -1.41 15.41
N SER A 306 -8.44 -1.05 16.58
CA SER A 306 -9.29 -1.93 17.39
C SER A 306 -10.57 -2.33 16.65
N LEU A 307 -11.25 -1.37 16.01
CA LEU A 307 -12.48 -1.63 15.27
C LEU A 307 -12.23 -2.48 14.02
N SER A 308 -11.10 -2.28 13.32
CA SER A 308 -10.76 -3.05 12.11
C SER A 308 -10.74 -4.56 12.36
N MET A 309 -10.34 -4.97 13.57
CA MET A 309 -10.32 -6.38 14.00
C MET A 309 -11.72 -6.96 14.28
N THR A 310 -12.76 -6.14 14.27
CA THR A 310 -14.14 -6.51 14.66
C THR A 310 -15.18 -6.38 13.55
N VAL A 311 -14.77 -5.98 12.34
CA VAL A 311 -15.70 -5.65 11.25
C VAL A 311 -15.57 -6.52 10.00
N TRP A 312 -14.65 -7.49 9.98
CA TRP A 312 -14.22 -8.17 8.76
C TRP A 312 -15.33 -8.70 7.85
N ALA A 313 -16.44 -9.15 8.43
CA ALA A 313 -17.50 -9.83 7.69
C ALA A 313 -18.44 -8.88 6.92
N HIS A 314 -18.17 -7.57 6.85
CA HIS A 314 -18.89 -6.72 5.88
C HIS A 314 -18.60 -7.08 4.43
N HIS A 315 -17.49 -7.77 4.16
CA HIS A 315 -17.20 -8.32 2.83
C HIS A 315 -18.05 -9.56 2.48
N MET A 316 -18.90 -10.00 3.41
CA MET A 316 -19.66 -11.25 3.32
C MET A 316 -21.18 -11.00 3.36
N TYR A 317 -21.66 -9.76 3.23
CA TYR A 317 -23.09 -9.45 3.39
C TYR A 317 -24.00 -10.25 2.46
N VAL A 318 -23.61 -10.43 1.21
CA VAL A 318 -24.39 -11.18 0.22
C VAL A 318 -24.36 -12.71 0.40
N THR A 319 -23.58 -13.22 1.35
CA THR A 319 -23.42 -14.68 1.57
C THR A 319 -24.59 -15.28 2.35
N GLY A 320 -25.34 -14.46 3.09
CA GLY A 320 -26.37 -14.93 4.02
C GLY A 320 -25.85 -15.66 5.25
N ALA A 321 -24.53 -15.71 5.47
CA ALA A 321 -23.88 -16.50 6.51
C ALA A 321 -23.32 -15.68 7.68
N VAL A 322 -23.74 -14.43 7.85
CA VAL A 322 -23.16 -13.49 8.82
C VAL A 322 -24.22 -12.71 9.61
N MET A 323 -23.84 -12.27 10.81
CA MET A 323 -24.68 -11.42 11.66
C MET A 323 -24.72 -9.97 11.12
N LEU A 324 -25.57 -9.73 10.11
CA LEU A 324 -25.61 -8.47 9.34
C LEU A 324 -25.68 -7.21 10.21
N SER A 325 -26.57 -7.16 11.20
CA SER A 325 -26.78 -5.96 12.03
C SER A 325 -25.54 -5.56 12.83
N PHE A 326 -24.82 -6.53 13.36
CA PHE A 326 -23.57 -6.29 14.10
C PHE A 326 -22.49 -5.74 13.18
N PHE A 327 -22.21 -6.42 12.07
CA PHE A 327 -21.15 -6.00 11.15
C PHE A 327 -21.48 -4.67 10.47
N ALA A 328 -22.75 -4.40 10.14
CA ALA A 328 -23.19 -3.11 9.62
C ALA A 328 -22.94 -1.97 10.62
N PHE A 329 -23.39 -2.14 11.86
CA PHE A 329 -23.20 -1.14 12.90
C PHE A 329 -21.72 -0.89 13.20
N MET A 330 -20.93 -1.95 13.40
CA MET A 330 -19.52 -1.83 13.70
C MET A 330 -18.73 -1.20 12.54
N THR A 331 -19.08 -1.50 11.29
CA THR A 331 -18.44 -0.90 10.11
C THR A 331 -18.77 0.59 10.00
N MET A 332 -20.01 1.00 10.26
CA MET A 332 -20.39 2.42 10.39
C MET A 332 -19.54 3.15 11.44
N MET A 333 -19.26 2.51 12.58
CA MET A 333 -18.47 3.14 13.64
C MET A 333 -17.04 3.49 13.23
N ILE A 334 -16.44 2.82 12.24
CA ILE A 334 -15.08 3.14 11.78
C ILE A 334 -15.03 4.48 11.03
N ALA A 335 -16.15 4.90 10.42
CA ALA A 335 -16.23 6.20 9.76
C ALA A 335 -16.01 7.35 10.76
N VAL A 336 -16.37 7.16 12.04
CA VAL A 336 -16.25 8.20 13.09
C VAL A 336 -14.79 8.57 13.40
N PRO A 337 -13.89 7.66 13.85
CA PRO A 337 -12.51 8.04 14.11
C PRO A 337 -11.77 8.45 12.82
N THR A 338 -12.14 7.90 11.67
CA THR A 338 -11.60 8.36 10.38
C THR A 338 -12.01 9.81 10.10
N GLY A 339 -13.27 10.17 10.35
CA GLY A 339 -13.77 11.54 10.26
C GLY A 339 -13.06 12.49 11.23
N VAL A 340 -12.78 12.05 12.46
CA VAL A 340 -11.96 12.83 13.41
C VAL A 340 -10.60 13.18 12.80
N LYS A 341 -9.91 12.22 12.16
CA LYS A 341 -8.63 12.49 11.48
C LYS A 341 -8.76 13.54 10.38
N PHE A 342 -9.84 13.51 9.59
CA PHE A 342 -10.12 14.53 8.59
C PHE A 342 -10.27 15.92 9.19
N PHE A 343 -11.07 16.06 10.25
CA PHE A 343 -11.23 17.34 10.94
C PHE A 343 -9.92 17.82 11.58
N ASN A 344 -9.08 16.90 12.07
CA ASN A 344 -7.75 17.25 12.56
C ASN A 344 -6.86 17.82 11.44
N TRP A 345 -6.84 17.20 10.27
CA TRP A 345 -6.09 17.69 9.11
C TRP A 345 -6.59 19.06 8.63
N ILE A 346 -7.90 19.23 8.49
CA ILE A 346 -8.51 20.51 8.11
C ILE A 346 -8.20 21.59 9.16
N GLY A 347 -8.36 21.28 10.46
CA GLY A 347 -8.05 22.21 11.55
C GLY A 347 -6.57 22.59 11.64
N THR A 348 -5.68 21.75 11.12
CA THR A 348 -4.24 22.05 11.03
C THR A 348 -3.93 23.00 9.87
N MET A 349 -4.63 22.85 8.75
CA MET A 349 -4.53 23.80 7.63
C MET A 349 -5.23 25.13 7.92
N TRP A 350 -6.31 25.10 8.70
CA TRP A 350 -7.10 26.28 9.05
C TRP A 350 -6.27 27.33 9.79
N GLN A 351 -6.31 28.58 9.31
CA GLN A 351 -5.48 29.69 9.79
C GLN A 351 -3.95 29.44 9.70
N GLY A 352 -3.52 28.44 8.93
CA GLY A 352 -2.12 28.24 8.56
C GLY A 352 -1.72 29.10 7.36
N SER A 353 -0.42 29.33 7.19
CA SER A 353 0.13 29.96 6.00
C SER A 353 0.53 28.87 5.01
N ILE A 354 -0.44 28.44 4.20
CA ILE A 354 -0.30 27.28 3.30
C ILE A 354 0.49 27.67 2.05
N THR A 355 1.46 26.84 1.67
CA THR A 355 2.11 26.88 0.37
C THR A 355 1.88 25.57 -0.40
N PHE A 356 1.74 25.66 -1.73
CA PHE A 356 1.31 24.57 -2.61
C PHE A 356 2.48 24.01 -3.44
N GLU A 357 3.54 23.62 -2.75
CA GLU A 357 4.58 22.76 -3.29
C GLU A 357 4.05 21.35 -3.56
N THR A 358 4.78 20.59 -4.36
CA THR A 358 4.35 19.28 -4.85
C THR A 358 3.88 18.33 -3.74
N PRO A 359 4.59 18.16 -2.60
CA PRO A 359 4.11 17.28 -1.51
C PRO A 359 2.73 17.68 -0.96
N MET A 360 2.47 18.99 -0.84
CA MET A 360 1.21 19.50 -0.31
C MET A 360 0.06 19.29 -1.32
N LEU A 361 0.34 19.40 -2.63
CA LEU A 361 -0.65 19.08 -3.66
C LEU A 361 -1.07 17.61 -3.62
N TRP A 362 -0.11 16.69 -3.45
CA TRP A 362 -0.42 15.26 -3.28
C TRP A 362 -1.28 14.99 -2.04
N VAL A 363 -0.99 15.67 -0.92
CA VAL A 363 -1.83 15.60 0.28
C VAL A 363 -3.26 16.09 0.02
N LEU A 364 -3.43 17.19 -0.72
CA LEU A 364 -4.77 17.68 -1.07
C LEU A 364 -5.50 16.72 -2.02
N GLY A 365 -4.78 16.12 -2.97
CA GLY A 365 -5.31 15.06 -3.83
C GLY A 365 -5.76 13.84 -3.02
N PHE A 366 -4.98 13.43 -2.02
CA PHE A 366 -5.37 12.41 -1.04
C PHE A 366 -6.66 12.80 -0.31
N LEU A 367 -6.73 14.00 0.28
CA LEU A 367 -7.91 14.43 1.04
C LEU A 367 -9.17 14.43 0.18
N PHE A 368 -9.07 14.85 -1.08
CA PHE A 368 -10.19 14.84 -2.01
C PHE A 368 -10.61 13.41 -2.40
N THR A 369 -9.68 12.59 -2.89
CA THR A 369 -9.95 11.22 -3.34
C THR A 369 -10.45 10.34 -2.20
N PHE A 370 -9.79 10.40 -1.05
CA PHE A 370 -10.15 9.60 0.12
C PHE A 370 -11.50 10.02 0.71
N LEU A 371 -11.89 11.29 0.61
CA LEU A 371 -13.23 11.74 1.03
C LEU A 371 -14.32 11.10 0.17
N PHE A 372 -14.19 11.14 -1.16
CA PHE A 372 -15.14 10.48 -2.06
C PHE A 372 -15.21 8.98 -1.82
N GLY A 373 -14.06 8.32 -1.63
CA GLY A 373 -14.02 6.89 -1.28
C GLY A 373 -14.66 6.59 0.08
N GLY A 374 -14.43 7.43 1.08
CA GLY A 374 -15.03 7.29 2.41
C GLY A 374 -16.56 7.39 2.37
N LEU A 375 -17.10 8.32 1.58
CA LEU A 375 -18.54 8.48 1.40
C LEU A 375 -19.18 7.24 0.74
N THR A 376 -18.53 6.65 -0.26
CA THR A 376 -19.03 5.41 -0.87
C THR A 376 -18.84 4.18 0.03
N GLY A 377 -17.88 4.21 0.95
CA GLY A 377 -17.72 3.19 1.98
C GLY A 377 -18.88 3.15 2.98
N VAL A 378 -19.44 4.32 3.31
CA VAL A 378 -20.66 4.40 4.15
C VAL A 378 -21.85 3.76 3.44
N ILE A 379 -21.94 3.88 2.11
CA ILE A 379 -22.98 3.20 1.32
C ILE A 379 -22.80 1.67 1.41
N LEU A 380 -21.58 1.17 1.18
CA LEU A 380 -21.29 -0.27 1.20
C LEU A 380 -21.43 -0.92 2.58
N ALA A 381 -21.29 -0.14 3.64
CA ALA A 381 -21.44 -0.67 4.98
C ALA A 381 -22.91 -0.83 5.43
N VAL A 382 -23.87 -0.46 4.56
CA VAL A 382 -25.32 -0.64 4.77
C VAL A 382 -25.82 -1.83 3.92
N PRO A 383 -26.19 -2.99 4.52
CA PRO A 383 -26.48 -4.20 3.76
C PRO A 383 -27.56 -4.08 2.67
N PRO A 384 -28.71 -3.40 2.88
CA PRO A 384 -29.70 -3.22 1.82
C PRO A 384 -29.17 -2.49 0.57
N LEU A 385 -28.20 -1.59 0.75
CA LEU A 385 -27.53 -0.92 -0.36
C LEU A 385 -26.47 -1.83 -0.97
N ASP A 386 -25.66 -2.47 -0.11
CA ASP A 386 -24.61 -3.40 -0.55
C ASP A 386 -25.16 -4.56 -1.36
N PHE A 387 -26.33 -5.12 -1.05
CA PHE A 387 -26.88 -6.26 -1.81
C PHE A 387 -27.00 -6.02 -3.32
N HIS A 388 -27.26 -4.77 -3.74
CA HIS A 388 -27.33 -4.42 -5.16
C HIS A 388 -25.94 -4.21 -5.79
N VAL A 389 -25.01 -3.64 -5.02
CA VAL A 389 -23.70 -3.18 -5.55
C VAL A 389 -22.54 -4.11 -5.20
N SER A 390 -22.76 -5.11 -4.34
CA SER A 390 -21.77 -6.12 -3.99
C SER A 390 -21.30 -6.83 -5.24
N ASP A 391 -19.99 -7.07 -5.33
CA ASP A 391 -19.38 -7.66 -6.52
C ASP A 391 -19.64 -6.91 -7.85
N THR A 392 -20.02 -5.63 -7.82
CA THR A 392 -20.06 -4.77 -9.02
C THR A 392 -18.85 -3.86 -9.14
N TYR A 393 -18.75 -3.13 -10.25
CA TYR A 393 -17.77 -2.06 -10.43
C TYR A 393 -17.87 -0.93 -9.39
N PHE A 394 -18.96 -0.83 -8.63
CA PHE A 394 -19.07 0.15 -7.56
C PHE A 394 -18.10 -0.16 -6.42
N VAL A 395 -17.96 -1.43 -6.03
CA VAL A 395 -16.98 -1.86 -5.03
C VAL A 395 -15.56 -1.68 -5.55
N VAL A 396 -15.32 -1.93 -6.84
CA VAL A 396 -14.02 -1.69 -7.49
C VAL A 396 -13.67 -0.20 -7.42
N ALA A 397 -14.59 0.68 -7.80
CA ALA A 397 -14.41 2.13 -7.77
C ALA A 397 -14.19 2.65 -6.35
N HIS A 398 -15.03 2.23 -5.40
CA HIS A 398 -14.89 2.56 -3.98
C HIS A 398 -13.48 2.22 -3.48
N PHE A 399 -13.06 0.97 -3.70
CA PHE A 399 -11.78 0.49 -3.20
C PHE A 399 -10.60 1.25 -3.82
N HIS A 400 -10.67 1.59 -5.11
CA HIS A 400 -9.63 2.41 -5.74
C HIS A 400 -9.63 3.84 -5.20
N TYR A 401 -10.78 4.47 -4.97
CA TYR A 401 -10.83 5.80 -4.33
C TYR A 401 -10.22 5.82 -2.93
N VAL A 402 -10.47 4.77 -2.13
CA VAL A 402 -9.93 4.64 -0.78
C VAL A 402 -8.44 4.29 -0.80
N VAL A 403 -8.05 3.20 -1.47
CA VAL A 403 -6.69 2.66 -1.41
C VAL A 403 -5.73 3.41 -2.30
N PHE A 404 -6.11 3.78 -3.52
CA PHE A 404 -5.23 4.57 -4.39
C PHE A 404 -5.02 5.96 -3.82
N GLY A 405 -6.09 6.58 -3.30
CA GLY A 405 -6.00 7.83 -2.54
C GLY A 405 -5.05 7.69 -1.36
N THR A 406 -5.26 6.70 -0.49
CA THR A 406 -4.44 6.56 0.72
C THR A 406 -3.00 6.18 0.40
N VAL A 407 -2.77 5.17 -0.41
CA VAL A 407 -1.44 4.60 -0.67
C VAL A 407 -0.70 5.40 -1.74
N VAL A 408 -1.25 5.57 -2.95
CA VAL A 408 -0.50 6.13 -4.09
C VAL A 408 -0.32 7.64 -3.98
N PHE A 409 -1.37 8.41 -3.65
CA PHE A 409 -1.21 9.85 -3.46
C PHE A 409 -0.28 10.16 -2.30
N SER A 410 -0.43 9.49 -1.16
CA SER A 410 0.45 9.70 -0.01
C SER A 410 1.86 9.14 -0.21
N MET A 411 2.04 8.09 -1.02
CA MET A 411 3.35 7.61 -1.46
C MET A 411 4.09 8.72 -2.20
N PHE A 412 3.44 9.32 -3.21
CA PHE A 412 4.06 10.41 -3.95
C PHE A 412 4.26 11.63 -3.06
N ALA A 413 3.32 11.96 -2.16
CA ALA A 413 3.54 12.98 -1.15
C ALA A 413 4.83 12.72 -0.35
N GLY A 414 5.01 11.49 0.15
CA GLY A 414 6.20 11.06 0.88
C GLY A 414 7.47 11.05 0.03
N PHE A 415 7.40 10.63 -1.23
CA PHE A 415 8.54 10.68 -2.16
C PHE A 415 8.97 12.11 -2.41
N TYR A 416 8.07 13.01 -2.80
CA TYR A 416 8.43 14.42 -3.03
C TYR A 416 8.89 15.12 -1.74
N PHE A 417 8.35 14.73 -0.58
CA PHE A 417 8.71 15.34 0.71
C PHE A 417 10.08 14.87 1.23
N TRP A 418 10.33 13.56 1.23
CA TRP A 418 11.56 12.98 1.77
C TRP A 418 12.64 12.68 0.73
N TRP A 419 12.42 12.98 -0.55
CA TRP A 419 13.46 12.83 -1.59
C TRP A 419 14.82 13.43 -1.21
N PRO A 420 14.90 14.64 -0.64
CA PRO A 420 16.17 15.25 -0.24
C PRO A 420 16.80 14.49 0.92
N LYS A 421 15.99 13.87 1.79
CA LYS A 421 16.48 13.00 2.85
C LYS A 421 17.02 11.68 2.33
N PHE A 422 16.44 11.16 1.24
CA PHE A 422 16.85 9.91 0.62
C PHE A 422 18.10 10.06 -0.27
N THR A 423 18.17 11.15 -1.04
CA THR A 423 19.16 11.31 -2.12
C THR A 423 20.06 12.52 -1.96
N GLY A 424 19.74 13.43 -1.05
CA GLY A 424 20.41 14.73 -0.92
C GLY A 424 20.03 15.74 -1.98
N LYS A 425 19.04 15.48 -2.84
CA LYS A 425 18.61 16.37 -3.93
C LYS A 425 17.11 16.64 -3.89
N MET A 426 16.69 17.81 -4.38
CA MET A 426 15.27 18.14 -4.58
C MET A 426 14.77 17.59 -5.91
N LEU A 427 13.52 17.11 -5.96
CA LEU A 427 12.83 16.89 -7.22
C LEU A 427 12.40 18.24 -7.83
N ASN A 428 12.24 18.28 -9.16
CA ASN A 428 11.79 19.48 -9.85
C ASN A 428 10.28 19.73 -9.62
N GLU A 429 9.95 20.89 -9.07
CA GLU A 429 8.56 21.27 -8.74
C GLU A 429 7.63 21.36 -9.95
N ARG A 430 8.09 21.90 -11.08
CA ARG A 430 7.23 22.06 -12.27
C ARG A 430 6.83 20.70 -12.84
N ILE A 431 7.79 19.79 -12.97
CA ILE A 431 7.54 18.43 -13.46
C ILE A 431 6.70 17.65 -12.42
N GLY A 432 6.94 17.89 -11.12
CA GLY A 432 6.14 17.32 -10.04
C GLY A 432 4.66 17.70 -10.12
N LYS A 433 4.36 18.97 -10.42
CA LYS A 433 2.99 19.45 -10.63
C LYS A 433 2.33 18.86 -11.88
N ILE A 434 3.08 18.68 -12.97
CA ILE A 434 2.59 18.00 -14.19
C ILE A 434 2.21 16.55 -13.86
N HIS A 435 3.10 15.84 -13.16
CA HIS A 435 2.83 14.48 -12.71
C HIS A 435 1.56 14.41 -11.86
N PHE A 436 1.42 15.30 -10.86
CA PHE A 436 0.22 15.39 -10.03
C PHE A 436 -1.06 15.55 -10.85
N TRP A 437 -1.13 16.52 -11.77
CA TRP A 437 -2.36 16.79 -12.50
C TRP A 437 -2.75 15.70 -13.49
N LEU A 438 -1.76 15.09 -14.18
CA LEU A 438 -2.04 13.95 -15.06
C LEU A 438 -2.57 12.75 -14.26
N LEU A 439 -1.95 12.45 -13.12
CA LEU A 439 -2.38 11.36 -12.26
C LEU A 439 -3.76 11.64 -11.66
N PHE A 440 -3.97 12.84 -11.12
CA PHE A 440 -5.23 13.24 -10.49
C PHE A 440 -6.40 13.18 -11.48
N LEU A 441 -6.25 13.77 -12.67
CA LEU A 441 -7.31 13.76 -13.69
C LEU A 441 -7.53 12.36 -14.27
N GLY A 442 -6.45 11.62 -14.57
CA GLY A 442 -6.54 10.25 -15.06
C GLY A 442 -7.23 9.32 -14.05
N PHE A 443 -6.92 9.45 -12.77
CA PHE A 443 -7.54 8.70 -11.69
C PHE A 443 -9.06 8.93 -11.63
N HIS A 444 -9.49 10.19 -11.56
CA HIS A 444 -10.92 10.51 -11.48
C HIS A 444 -11.66 10.10 -12.75
N MET A 445 -11.08 10.32 -13.93
CA MET A 445 -11.67 9.86 -15.19
C MET A 445 -11.82 8.33 -15.23
N THR A 446 -10.86 7.58 -14.66
CA THR A 446 -10.91 6.12 -14.60
C THR A 446 -12.03 5.61 -13.71
N PHE A 447 -12.06 6.07 -12.45
CA PHE A 447 -12.83 5.39 -11.40
C PHE A 447 -14.13 6.12 -11.03
N LEU A 448 -14.27 7.42 -11.33
CA LEU A 448 -15.52 8.13 -11.01
C LEU A 448 -16.68 7.50 -11.78
N ILE A 449 -16.47 7.26 -13.07
CA ILE A 449 -17.47 6.66 -13.96
C ILE A 449 -17.78 5.21 -13.57
N GLN A 450 -16.83 4.49 -12.96
CA GLN A 450 -17.02 3.11 -12.53
C GLN A 450 -18.03 2.97 -11.38
N HIS A 451 -18.24 4.02 -10.56
CA HIS A 451 -19.34 3.99 -9.59
C HIS A 451 -20.69 3.90 -10.31
N TRP A 452 -20.89 4.70 -11.36
CA TRP A 452 -22.12 4.64 -12.15
C TRP A 452 -22.23 3.31 -12.90
N LEU A 453 -21.14 2.85 -13.51
CA LEU A 453 -21.06 1.55 -14.19
C LEU A 453 -21.47 0.38 -13.28
N GLY A 454 -21.04 0.39 -12.02
CA GLY A 454 -21.44 -0.60 -11.02
C GLY A 454 -22.90 -0.51 -10.62
N VAL A 455 -23.43 0.70 -10.42
CA VAL A 455 -24.86 0.92 -10.11
C VAL A 455 -25.75 0.49 -11.29
N SER A 456 -25.30 0.70 -12.52
CA SER A 456 -25.94 0.22 -13.75
C SER A 456 -25.88 -1.30 -13.92
N GLY A 457 -25.15 -2.01 -13.06
CA GLY A 457 -25.22 -3.47 -12.96
C GLY A 457 -24.03 -4.22 -13.58
N MET A 458 -22.95 -3.54 -13.99
CA MET A 458 -21.76 -4.27 -14.48
C MET A 458 -21.04 -4.99 -13.33
N PRO A 459 -20.99 -6.33 -13.31
CA PRO A 459 -20.28 -7.08 -12.29
C PRO A 459 -18.76 -6.91 -12.45
N ARG A 460 -18.02 -7.02 -11.34
CA ARG A 460 -16.55 -7.08 -11.41
C ARG A 460 -16.09 -8.43 -11.96
N ARG A 461 -14.85 -8.48 -12.47
CA ARG A 461 -14.17 -9.70 -12.98
C ARG A 461 -14.76 -10.29 -14.25
N TYR A 462 -15.63 -9.57 -14.94
CA TYR A 462 -16.06 -9.95 -16.27
C TYR A 462 -14.98 -9.57 -17.28
N ALA A 463 -14.58 -10.53 -18.10
CA ALA A 463 -13.62 -10.33 -19.18
C ALA A 463 -14.25 -9.65 -20.42
N ASP A 464 -15.57 -9.74 -20.55
CA ASP A 464 -16.34 -9.27 -21.71
C ASP A 464 -17.76 -8.85 -21.25
N TYR A 465 -18.43 -8.02 -22.04
CA TYR A 465 -19.79 -7.53 -21.86
C TYR A 465 -20.50 -7.36 -23.21
N LEU A 466 -21.84 -7.32 -23.22
CA LEU A 466 -22.61 -7.22 -24.47
C LEU A 466 -22.85 -5.75 -24.86
N PRO A 467 -22.96 -5.43 -26.17
CA PRO A 467 -23.35 -4.09 -26.62
C PRO A 467 -24.71 -3.65 -26.06
N GLU A 468 -25.63 -4.60 -25.89
CA GLU A 468 -26.99 -4.40 -25.39
C GLU A 468 -27.03 -3.97 -23.92
N ASP A 469 -25.97 -4.23 -23.15
CA ASP A 469 -25.86 -3.84 -21.74
C ASP A 469 -25.69 -2.31 -21.55
N GLY A 470 -25.29 -1.59 -22.61
CA GLY A 470 -25.09 -0.14 -22.56
C GLY A 470 -23.85 0.32 -21.78
N PHE A 471 -22.90 -0.60 -21.50
CA PHE A 471 -21.69 -0.33 -20.72
C PHE A 471 -20.54 0.29 -21.50
N THR A 472 -20.57 0.25 -22.84
CA THR A 472 -19.43 0.59 -23.71
C THR A 472 -18.86 1.98 -23.42
N TRP A 473 -19.68 3.03 -23.45
CA TRP A 473 -19.18 4.40 -23.30
C TRP A 473 -18.55 4.66 -21.92
N MET A 474 -19.07 4.04 -20.86
CA MET A 474 -18.51 4.14 -19.50
C MET A 474 -17.16 3.44 -19.41
N ASN A 475 -17.04 2.27 -20.03
CA ASN A 475 -15.78 1.55 -20.11
C ASN A 475 -14.73 2.31 -20.94
N GLN A 476 -15.12 2.90 -22.08
CA GLN A 476 -14.23 3.72 -22.91
C GLN A 476 -13.68 4.93 -22.13
N ILE A 477 -14.52 5.66 -21.39
CA ILE A 477 -14.07 6.75 -20.50
C ILE A 477 -13.10 6.23 -19.44
N SER A 478 -13.46 5.13 -18.78
CA SER A 478 -12.63 4.53 -17.75
C SER A 478 -11.26 4.11 -18.29
N THR A 479 -11.22 3.54 -19.50
CA THR A 479 -10.00 3.11 -20.17
C THR A 479 -9.15 4.30 -20.62
N ALA A 480 -9.74 5.34 -21.21
CA ALA A 480 -9.03 6.59 -21.50
C ALA A 480 -8.40 7.19 -20.23
N GLY A 481 -9.15 7.17 -19.12
CA GLY A 481 -8.66 7.58 -17.80
C GLY A 481 -7.44 6.77 -17.37
N SER A 482 -7.51 5.45 -17.53
CA SER A 482 -6.44 4.54 -17.11
C SER A 482 -5.17 4.75 -17.94
N MET A 483 -5.31 5.04 -19.24
CA MET A 483 -4.17 5.35 -20.10
C MET A 483 -3.52 6.67 -19.68
N LEU A 484 -4.31 7.70 -19.37
CA LEU A 484 -3.79 8.96 -18.83
C LEU A 484 -3.07 8.74 -17.49
N LEU A 485 -3.63 7.88 -16.64
CA LEU A 485 -3.02 7.47 -15.36
C LEU A 485 -1.67 6.76 -15.59
N GLY A 486 -1.57 5.84 -16.56
CA GLY A 486 -0.32 5.20 -16.95
C GLY A 486 0.72 6.21 -17.48
N LEU A 487 0.29 7.12 -18.34
CA LEU A 487 1.14 8.19 -18.89
C LEU A 487 1.65 9.15 -17.80
N SER A 488 0.91 9.32 -16.70
CA SER A 488 1.33 10.16 -15.57
C SER A 488 2.65 9.70 -14.93
N MET A 489 3.04 8.44 -15.11
CA MET A 489 4.32 7.93 -14.61
C MET A 489 5.54 8.47 -15.37
N ILE A 490 5.37 8.88 -16.62
CA ILE A 490 6.45 9.41 -17.46
C ILE A 490 7.11 10.66 -16.84
N PRO A 491 6.37 11.73 -16.48
CA PRO A 491 6.97 12.89 -15.82
C PRO A 491 7.61 12.54 -14.47
N PHE A 492 7.11 11.55 -13.72
CA PHE A 492 7.77 11.10 -12.50
C PHE A 492 9.17 10.54 -12.78
N PHE A 493 9.27 9.56 -13.68
CA PHE A 493 10.55 8.96 -14.06
C PHE A 493 11.51 9.99 -14.66
N PHE A 494 10.99 10.88 -15.51
CA PHE A 494 11.77 11.96 -16.08
C PHE A 494 12.32 12.92 -15.02
N ASN A 495 11.51 13.25 -14.00
CA ASN A 495 11.93 14.08 -12.87
C ASN A 495 13.05 13.41 -12.06
N VAL A 496 12.86 12.14 -11.69
CA VAL A 496 13.86 11.36 -10.97
C VAL A 496 15.17 11.29 -11.77
N TYR A 497 15.10 10.97 -13.06
CA TYR A 497 16.27 10.85 -13.93
C TYR A 497 17.06 12.17 -14.06
N THR A 498 16.36 13.27 -14.36
CA THR A 498 16.99 14.58 -14.57
C THR A 498 17.61 15.12 -13.29
N THR A 499 16.92 15.00 -12.16
CA THR A 499 17.43 15.50 -10.86
C THR A 499 18.52 14.61 -10.30
N TRP A 500 18.45 13.29 -10.50
CA TRP A 500 19.55 12.38 -10.15
C TRP A 500 20.85 12.78 -10.85
N ARG A 501 20.82 13.05 -12.16
CA ARG A 501 22.00 13.45 -12.93
C ARG A 501 22.44 14.89 -12.68
N ASN A 502 21.51 15.84 -12.72
CA ASN A 502 21.82 17.27 -12.84
C ASN A 502 21.46 18.09 -11.59
N GLY A 503 20.70 17.53 -10.64
CA GLY A 503 20.26 18.24 -9.46
C GLY A 503 21.43 18.59 -8.53
N THR A 504 21.39 19.80 -7.97
CA THR A 504 22.32 20.24 -6.93
C THR A 504 22.00 19.53 -5.62
N LYS A 505 23.04 19.23 -4.83
CA LYS A 505 22.85 18.68 -3.50
C LYS A 505 22.35 19.79 -2.57
N VAL A 506 21.43 19.44 -1.68
CA VAL A 506 20.96 20.31 -0.62
C VAL A 506 22.05 20.40 0.45
N GLU A 507 22.55 21.60 0.69
CA GLU A 507 23.42 21.91 1.83
C GLU A 507 22.55 22.03 3.08
N VAL A 508 22.97 21.40 4.18
CA VAL A 508 22.25 21.35 5.46
C VAL A 508 23.04 22.08 6.52
#